data_AF-A0A7V3H9T5-F1
#
_entry.id   AF-A0A7V3H9T5-F1
#
_cell.length_a   1.000
_cell.length_b   1.000
_cell.length_c   1.000
_cell.angle_alpha   90.00
_cell.angle_beta   90.00
_cell.angle_gamma   90.00
#
_symmetry.space_group_name_H-M   'P 1'
#
loop_
_entity.id
_entity.type
_entity.pdbx_description
1 polymer ?
#
loop_
_entity_poly.entity_id
_entity_poly.type
_entity_poly.pdbx_seq_one_letter_code
_entity_poly.pdbx_strand_id
1 'polypeptide(L)'
;MHYTICFKNERGHTQRSEYTRFKTDADALAYGRKSTREVAMVEVWQDAELLARLVRDDVVVPPVSSPEQERAPSAGDQNGTSRLNGA
;
A
#
# COMPACT_ATOMS: atom_id res chain seq x y z
N MET A 1 -2.02 -9.62 10.37
CA MET A 1 -2.34 -9.49 8.93
C MET A 1 -1.44 -10.46 8.16
N HIS A 2 -1.82 -10.83 6.94
CA HIS A 2 -1.07 -11.79 6.12
C HIS A 2 -0.12 -11.06 5.18
N TYR A 3 1.14 -11.46 5.20
CA TYR A 3 2.18 -10.84 4.37
C TYR A 3 2.92 -11.89 3.57
N THR A 4 3.29 -11.50 2.36
CA THR A 4 4.22 -12.24 1.51
C THR A 4 5.50 -11.44 1.40
N ILE A 5 6.61 -12.03 1.83
CA ILE A 5 7.94 -11.43 1.76
C ILE A 5 8.70 -12.08 0.61
N CYS A 6 8.95 -11.33 -0.45
CA CYS A 6 9.68 -11.81 -1.62
C CYS A 6 11.13 -11.33 -1.56
N PHE A 7 12.07 -12.26 -1.55
CA PHE A 7 13.50 -11.98 -1.51
C PHE A 7 14.04 -12.04 -2.94
N LYS A 8 14.65 -10.96 -3.39
CA LYS A 8 15.09 -10.76 -4.76
C LYS A 8 16.60 -10.58 -4.84
N ASN A 9 17.17 -11.13 -5.91
CA ASN A 9 18.58 -10.91 -6.25
C ASN A 9 18.80 -9.55 -6.92
N GLU A 10 20.05 -9.26 -7.29
CA GLU A 10 20.47 -8.01 -7.94
C GLU A 10 19.78 -7.76 -9.29
N ARG A 11 19.24 -8.81 -9.93
CA ARG A 11 18.48 -8.71 -11.19
C ARG A 11 16.98 -8.51 -10.97
N GLY A 12 16.52 -8.43 -9.72
CA GLY A 12 15.11 -8.29 -9.37
C GLY A 12 14.30 -9.60 -9.48
N HIS A 13 14.95 -10.75 -9.65
CA HIS A 13 14.27 -12.05 -9.67
C HIS A 13 14.04 -12.57 -8.26
N THR A 14 12.82 -13.08 -8.00
CA THR A 14 12.49 -13.72 -6.74
C THR A 14 13.28 -15.02 -6.60
N GLN A 15 14.12 -15.10 -5.59
CA GLN A 15 14.87 -16.31 -5.23
C GLN A 15 14.07 -17.19 -4.27
N ARG A 16 13.38 -16.57 -3.33
CA ARG A 16 12.48 -17.23 -2.38
C ARG A 16 11.38 -16.27 -1.94
N SER A 17 10.32 -16.84 -1.41
CA SER A 17 9.21 -16.10 -0.82
C SER A 17 8.77 -16.77 0.48
N GLU A 18 8.39 -15.95 1.46
CA GLU A 18 7.87 -16.43 2.73
C GLU A 18 6.46 -15.87 2.95
N TYR A 19 5.56 -16.73 3.40
CA TYR A 19 4.21 -16.32 3.80
C TYR A 19 4.12 -16.35 5.31
N THR A 20 3.89 -15.19 5.92
CA THR A 20 3.92 -15.06 7.38
C THR A 20 2.89 -14.05 7.88
N ARG A 21 2.65 -14.06 9.18
CA ARG A 21 1.74 -13.15 9.86
C ARG A 21 2.52 -12.18 10.72
N PHE A 22 2.32 -10.89 10.48
CA PHE A 22 2.77 -9.83 11.38
C PHE A 22 1.60 -9.16 12.08
N LYS A 23 1.87 -8.57 13.24
CA LYS A 23 0.88 -7.81 14.01
C LYS A 23 0.62 -6.45 13.38
N THR A 24 1.66 -5.82 12.83
CA THR A 24 1.61 -4.50 12.19
C THR A 24 2.46 -4.46 10.92
N ASP A 25 2.19 -3.48 10.05
CA ASP A 25 3.02 -3.22 8.86
C ASP A 25 4.44 -2.85 9.24
N ALA A 26 4.61 -2.12 10.34
CA ALA A 26 5.92 -1.74 10.87
C ALA A 26 6.78 -2.97 11.20
N ASP A 27 6.18 -4.02 11.78
CA ASP A 27 6.88 -5.29 12.07
C ASP A 27 7.30 -5.99 10.78
N ALA A 28 6.43 -6.02 9.77
CA ALA A 28 6.72 -6.62 8.46
C ALA A 28 7.86 -5.88 7.74
N LEU A 29 7.84 -4.54 7.78
CA LEU A 29 8.89 -3.70 7.22
C LEU A 29 10.22 -3.85 7.98
N ALA A 30 10.18 -3.95 9.30
CA ALA A 30 11.38 -4.18 10.12
C ALA A 30 12.02 -5.55 9.78
N TYR A 31 11.21 -6.58 9.60
CA TYR A 31 11.67 -7.89 9.15
C TYR A 31 12.32 -7.83 7.76
N GLY A 32 11.67 -7.16 6.80
CA GLY A 32 12.22 -6.95 5.47
C GLY A 32 13.54 -6.18 5.48
N ARG A 33 13.65 -5.12 6.29
CA ARG A 33 14.89 -4.33 6.44
C ARG A 33 16.04 -5.12 7.06
N LYS A 34 15.75 -6.05 7.97
CA LYS A 34 16.79 -6.92 8.50
C LYS A 34 17.33 -7.86 7.41
N SER A 35 16.43 -8.33 6.55
CA SER A 35 16.72 -9.27 5.47
C SER A 35 17.54 -8.67 4.33
N THR A 36 17.42 -7.36 4.06
CA THR A 36 18.24 -6.69 3.03
C THR A 36 19.75 -6.68 3.34
N ARG A 37 20.16 -7.06 4.56
CA ARG A 37 21.59 -7.29 4.87
C ARG A 37 22.17 -8.49 4.13
N GLU A 38 21.33 -9.47 3.83
CA GLU A 38 21.71 -10.76 3.24
C GLU A 38 21.29 -10.87 1.76
N VAL A 39 20.27 -10.12 1.34
CA VAL A 39 19.77 -10.12 -0.04
C VAL A 39 19.76 -8.72 -0.64
N ALA A 40 19.84 -8.63 -1.97
CA ALA A 40 19.91 -7.34 -2.67
C ALA A 40 18.62 -6.52 -2.51
N MET A 41 17.46 -7.19 -2.54
CA MET A 41 16.16 -6.54 -2.49
C MET A 41 15.12 -7.42 -1.78
N VAL A 42 14.19 -6.77 -1.08
CA VAL A 42 13.03 -7.41 -0.45
C VAL A 42 11.77 -6.66 -0.84
N GLU A 43 10.74 -7.37 -1.27
CA GLU A 43 9.40 -6.82 -1.41
C GLU A 43 8.49 -7.32 -0.29
N VAL A 44 7.80 -6.41 0.35
CA VAL A 44 6.81 -6.68 1.39
C VAL A 44 5.43 -6.47 0.79
N TRP A 45 4.68 -7.55 0.65
CA TRP A 45 3.32 -7.55 0.15
C TRP A 45 2.36 -7.83 1.30
N GLN A 46 1.24 -7.12 1.33
CA GLN A 46 0.10 -7.42 2.18
C GLN A 46 -1.04 -7.83 1.28
N ASP A 47 -1.51 -9.07 1.46
CA ASP A 47 -2.52 -9.67 0.58
C ASP A 47 -2.12 -9.57 -0.92
N ALA A 48 -2.69 -8.63 -1.67
CA ALA A 48 -2.37 -8.38 -3.08
C ALA A 48 -1.67 -7.03 -3.34
N GLU A 49 -1.39 -6.26 -2.29
CA GLU A 49 -0.83 -4.91 -2.38
C GLU A 49 0.65 -4.88 -2.00
N LEU A 50 1.47 -4.23 -2.82
CA LEU A 50 2.88 -4.01 -2.52
C LEU A 50 3.01 -2.85 -1.53
N LEU A 51 3.35 -3.16 -0.28
CA LEU A 51 3.57 -2.14 0.75
C LEU A 51 4.91 -1.44 0.60
N ALA A 52 5.97 -2.20 0.34
CA ALA A 52 7.32 -1.64 0.24
C ALA A 52 8.25 -2.49 -0.62
N ARG A 53 9.18 -1.80 -1.31
CA ARG A 53 10.36 -2.40 -1.92
C ARG A 53 11.61 -1.86 -1.22
N LEU A 54 12.30 -2.74 -0.51
CA LEU A 54 13.49 -2.40 0.25
C LEU A 54 14.72 -2.85 -0.53
N VAL A 55 15.63 -1.92 -0.80
CA VAL A 55 16.93 -2.22 -1.43
C VAL A 55 18.01 -2.04 -0.36
N ARG A 56 19.11 -2.79 -0.48
CA ARG A 56 20.20 -2.83 0.51
C ARG A 56 20.74 -1.46 0.97
N ASP A 57 20.64 -0.43 0.12
CA ASP A 57 21.13 0.93 0.40
C ASP A 57 20.04 2.02 0.34
N ASP A 58 18.80 1.70 0.00
CA ASP A 58 17.73 2.71 -0.17
C ASP A 58 16.34 2.11 0.15
N VAL A 59 15.61 2.78 1.04
CA VAL A 59 14.22 2.41 1.36
C VAL A 59 13.32 3.12 0.37
N VAL A 60 12.98 2.45 -0.73
CA VAL A 60 12.04 2.97 -1.71
C VAL A 60 10.62 2.56 -1.30
N VAL A 61 9.94 3.43 -0.56
CA VAL A 61 8.50 3.27 -0.33
C VAL A 61 7.80 3.53 -1.67
N PRO A 62 7.00 2.59 -2.21
CA PRO A 62 6.23 2.85 -3.42
C PRO A 62 5.25 4.00 -3.15
N PRO A 63 4.90 4.81 -4.17
CA PRO A 63 3.78 5.73 -4.03
C PRO A 63 2.55 4.87 -3.69
N VAL A 64 1.93 5.18 -2.56
CA VAL A 64 0.78 4.43 -2.08
C VAL A 64 -0.28 4.47 -3.19
N SER A 65 -0.70 3.30 -3.66
CA SER A 65 -1.96 3.22 -4.41
C SER A 65 -3.05 3.46 -3.39
N SER A 66 -3.40 4.73 -3.17
CA SER A 66 -4.58 5.05 -2.38
C SER A 66 -5.75 4.25 -2.96
N PRO A 67 -6.45 3.42 -2.17
CA PRO A 67 -7.75 2.95 -2.59
C PRO A 67 -8.63 4.19 -2.69
N GLU A 68 -8.83 4.68 -3.90
CA GLU A 68 -9.87 5.64 -4.24
C GLU A 68 -11.21 4.95 -4.04
N GLN A 69 -11.63 4.83 -2.77
CA GLN A 69 -12.95 4.34 -2.40
C GLN A 69 -13.44 5.03 -1.14
N GLU A 70 -13.93 6.26 -1.31
CA GLU A 70 -15.04 6.77 -0.50
C GLU A 70 -15.84 7.79 -1.34
N ARG A 71 -16.83 7.31 -2.09
CA ARG A 71 -18.26 7.32 -1.73
C ARG A 71 -18.92 8.67 -2.04
N ALA A 72 -19.70 8.69 -3.11
CA ALA A 72 -20.59 9.78 -3.48
C ALA A 72 -21.51 10.20 -2.32
N PRO A 73 -21.77 11.50 -2.10
CA PRO A 73 -23.02 11.93 -1.56
C PRO A 73 -24.03 12.10 -2.70
N SER A 74 -25.01 11.19 -2.77
CA SER A 74 -26.31 11.53 -3.34
C SER A 74 -26.93 12.64 -2.48
N ALA A 75 -26.98 13.85 -3.00
CA ALA A 75 -27.97 14.86 -2.64
C ALA A 75 -28.69 15.20 -3.96
N GLY A 76 -29.96 14.87 -4.14
CA GLY A 76 -31.03 15.21 -3.22
C GLY A 76 -31.71 16.46 -3.78
N ASP A 77 -32.76 16.22 -4.56
CA ASP A 77 -33.83 17.12 -4.99
C ASP A 77 -33.78 18.56 -4.44
N GLN A 78 -33.61 19.55 -5.33
CA GLN A 78 -33.98 20.94 -5.06
C GLN A 78 -35.11 21.37 -5.98
N ASN A 79 -36.30 20.81 -5.75
CA ASN A 79 -37.55 21.50 -6.06
C ASN A 79 -37.86 22.45 -4.89
N GLY A 80 -37.56 23.74 -5.08
CA GLY A 80 -37.83 24.81 -4.14
C GLY A 80 -38.45 26.01 -4.86
N THR A 81 -39.76 25.95 -5.04
CA THR A 81 -40.62 27.07 -5.41
C THR A 81 -40.50 28.19 -4.37
N SER A 82 -40.25 29.45 -4.78
CA SER A 82 -40.94 30.63 -4.23
C SER A 82 -40.60 31.93 -4.96
N ARG A 83 -41.67 32.71 -5.14
CA ARG A 83 -41.84 34.02 -5.78
C ARG A 83 -41.12 35.16 -5.02
N LEU A 84 -40.80 36.28 -5.69
CA LEU A 84 -41.38 37.62 -5.44
C LEU A 84 -40.69 38.77 -6.22
N ASN A 85 -41.48 39.81 -6.47
CA ASN A 85 -41.29 40.97 -7.34
C ASN A 85 -40.19 41.98 -6.93
N GLY A 86 -39.80 42.83 -7.89
CA GLY A 86 -39.83 44.29 -7.69
C GLY A 86 -38.55 45.07 -8.03
N ALA A 87 -38.56 45.75 -9.18
CA ALA A 87 -38.31 47.20 -9.37
C ALA A 87 -38.12 47.50 -10.87
#